data_AF-A0A432HEG5-F1
#
_entry.id   AF-A0A432HEG5-F1
#
_cell.length_a   1.000
_cell.length_b   1.000
_cell.length_c   1.000
_cell.angle_alpha   90.00
_cell.angle_beta   90.00
_cell.angle_gamma   90.00
#
_symmetry.space_group_name_H-M   'P 1'
#
loop_
_entity.id
_entity.type
_entity.pdbx_description
1 polymer ?
#
loop_
_entity_poly.entity_id
_entity_poly.type
_entity_poly.pdbx_seq_one_letter_code
_entity_poly.pdbx_strand_id
1 'polypeptide(L)'
;MALDTWTNLSYANVATTSPTAHRIASEWSDALARGGAAEFDGEAEKNVMIPLRRATARMLSCGIEDVCVGSSATELLCSLAWAI
;
A
#
# COMPACT_ATOMS: atom_id res chain seq x y z
N MET A 1 -25.41 -10.99 -22.47
CA MET A 1 -24.68 -9.72 -22.54
C MET A 1 -23.21 -10.06 -22.64
N ALA A 2 -22.60 -9.90 -23.81
CA ALA A 2 -21.16 -10.13 -23.93
C ALA A 2 -20.45 -9.07 -23.07
N LEU A 3 -19.58 -9.50 -22.16
CA LEU A 3 -18.68 -8.58 -21.48
C LEU A 3 -17.73 -8.05 -22.56
N ASP A 4 -17.76 -6.75 -22.83
CA ASP A 4 -16.76 -6.13 -23.70
C ASP A 4 -15.37 -6.42 -23.11
N THR A 5 -14.62 -7.27 -23.82
CA THR A 5 -13.26 -7.62 -23.44
C THR A 5 -12.36 -6.47 -23.87
N TRP A 6 -11.82 -5.75 -22.90
CA TRP A 6 -10.87 -4.68 -23.13
C TRP A 6 -9.48 -5.12 -22.64
N THR A 7 -8.45 -4.72 -23.37
CA THR A 7 -7.05 -4.93 -22.96
C THR A 7 -6.54 -3.66 -22.32
N ASN A 8 -6.18 -3.73 -21.03
CA ASN A 8 -5.58 -2.61 -20.34
C ASN A 8 -4.13 -2.38 -20.82
N LEU A 9 -3.81 -1.18 -21.30
CA LEU A 9 -2.45 -0.75 -21.63
C LEU A 9 -1.93 0.37 -20.71
N SER A 10 -2.70 0.76 -19.68
CA SER A 10 -2.44 1.92 -18.83
C SER A 10 -1.97 1.57 -17.41
N TYR A 11 -1.34 0.40 -17.23
CA TYR A 11 -0.83 -0.05 -15.92
C TYR A 11 0.20 0.88 -15.27
N ALA A 12 0.89 1.70 -16.07
CA ALA A 12 1.84 2.70 -15.58
C ALA A 12 1.17 3.91 -14.88
N ASN A 13 -0.12 4.15 -15.14
CA ASN A 13 -0.88 5.19 -14.45
C ASN A 13 -1.39 4.67 -13.10
N VAL A 14 -2.34 3.73 -13.14
CA VAL A 14 -2.84 3.02 -11.97
C VAL A 14 -3.01 1.57 -12.35
N ALA A 15 -2.22 0.71 -11.72
CA ALA A 15 -2.29 -0.72 -11.95
C ALA A 15 -3.57 -1.31 -11.34
N THR A 16 -4.10 -2.36 -11.95
CA THR A 16 -5.18 -3.14 -11.33
C THR A 16 -4.67 -3.84 -10.08
N THR A 17 -5.42 -3.77 -8.99
CA THR A 17 -5.09 -4.47 -7.75
C THR A 17 -5.19 -5.99 -7.93
N SER A 18 -4.22 -6.74 -7.42
CA SER A 18 -4.30 -8.20 -7.43
C SER A 18 -5.50 -8.69 -6.60
N PRO A 19 -6.15 -9.82 -6.95
CA PRO A 19 -7.29 -10.33 -6.19
C PRO A 19 -6.99 -10.53 -4.70
N THR A 20 -5.77 -10.98 -4.37
CA THR A 20 -5.31 -11.15 -2.99
C THR A 20 -5.19 -9.81 -2.25
N ALA A 21 -4.59 -8.80 -2.88
CA ALA A 21 -4.46 -7.48 -2.26
C ALA A 21 -5.83 -6.82 -2.08
N HIS A 22 -6.73 -6.96 -3.05
CA HIS A 22 -8.10 -6.47 -2.95
C HIS A 22 -8.83 -7.11 -1.76
N ARG A 23 -8.78 -8.43 -1.62
CA ARG A 23 -9.42 -9.15 -0.51
C ARG A 23 -8.94 -8.63 0.85
N ILE A 24 -7.61 -8.55 1.06
CA ILE A 24 -7.03 -8.11 2.34
C ILE A 24 -7.40 -6.65 2.64
N ALA A 25 -7.36 -5.78 1.62
CA ALA A 25 -7.75 -4.38 1.79
C ALA A 25 -9.23 -4.22 2.17
N SER A 26 -10.12 -4.99 1.55
CA SER A 26 -11.55 -5.00 1.88
C SER A 26 -11.79 -5.53 3.30
N GLU A 27 -11.14 -6.63 3.69
CA GLU A 27 -11.24 -7.19 5.04
C GLU A 27 -10.81 -6.19 6.12
N TRP A 28 -9.71 -5.48 5.87
CA TRP A 28 -9.22 -4.44 6.77
C TRP A 28 -10.17 -3.23 6.82
N SER A 29 -10.67 -2.76 5.67
CA SER A 29 -11.65 -1.67 5.61
C SER A 29 -12.93 -2.02 6.37
N ASP A 30 -13.40 -3.25 6.25
CA ASP A 30 -14.58 -3.75 6.95
C ASP A 30 -14.34 -3.85 8.47
N ALA A 31 -13.15 -4.29 8.89
CA ALA A 31 -12.76 -4.30 10.30
C ALA A 31 -12.75 -2.87 10.87
N LEU A 32 -12.08 -1.94 10.19
CA LEU A 32 -12.04 -0.53 10.56
C LEU A 32 -13.44 0.09 10.67
N ALA A 33 -14.34 -0.21 9.73
CA ALA A 33 -15.71 0.30 9.76
C ALA A 33 -16.51 -0.20 10.97
N ARG A 34 -16.23 -1.42 11.46
CA ARG A 34 -16.91 -2.01 12.63
C ARG A 34 -16.29 -1.59 13.97
N GLY A 35 -14.96 -1.58 14.05
CA GLY A 35 -14.23 -1.40 15.31
C GLY A 35 -13.60 -0.01 15.49
N GLY A 36 -13.55 0.81 14.44
CA GLY A 36 -12.96 2.14 14.48
C GLY A 36 -11.50 2.12 14.95
N ALA A 37 -11.14 3.04 15.84
CA ALA A 37 -9.79 3.14 16.38
C ALA A 37 -9.30 1.90 17.14
N ALA A 38 -10.21 1.00 17.59
CA ALA A 38 -9.80 -0.26 18.20
C ALA A 38 -9.13 -1.22 17.19
N GLU A 39 -9.41 -1.06 15.89
CA GLU A 39 -8.81 -1.82 14.79
C GLU A 39 -7.67 -1.04 14.11
N PHE A 40 -7.39 0.19 14.58
CA PHE A 40 -6.39 1.08 14.04
C PHE A 40 -5.64 1.79 15.17
N ASP A 41 -4.87 1.00 15.92
CA ASP A 41 -3.94 1.47 16.92
C ASP A 41 -2.49 1.45 16.40
N GLY A 42 -1.54 1.89 17.23
CA GLY A 42 -0.12 1.93 16.85
C GLY A 42 0.50 0.56 16.58
N GLU A 43 0.00 -0.51 17.21
CA GLU A 43 0.49 -1.86 16.92
C GLU A 43 -0.09 -2.37 15.59
N ALA A 44 -1.35 -2.07 15.28
CA ALA A 44 -1.95 -2.34 13.98
C ALA A 44 -1.16 -1.65 12.85
N GLU A 45 -0.82 -0.37 13.01
CA GLU A 45 0.01 0.37 12.05
C GLU A 45 1.37 -0.29 11.86
N LYS A 46 2.09 -0.57 12.95
CA LYS A 46 3.40 -1.23 12.92
C LYS A 46 3.35 -2.62 12.27
N ASN A 47 2.30 -3.39 12.55
CA ASN A 47 2.09 -4.72 11.99
C ASN A 47 1.82 -4.68 10.47
N VAL A 48 1.33 -3.57 9.94
CA VAL A 48 1.21 -3.37 8.49
C VAL A 48 2.51 -2.80 7.90
N MET A 49 3.09 -1.78 8.52
CA MET A 49 4.20 -1.01 7.95
C MET A 49 5.55 -1.75 8.01
N ILE A 50 5.86 -2.48 9.09
CA ILE A 50 7.14 -3.20 9.20
C ILE A 50 7.26 -4.34 8.17
N PRO A 51 6.25 -5.21 7.97
CA PRO A 51 6.30 -6.22 6.92
C PRO A 51 6.42 -5.63 5.51
N LEU A 52 5.73 -4.51 5.25
CA LEU A 52 5.81 -3.81 3.96
C LEU A 52 7.24 -3.31 3.71
N ARG A 53 7.86 -2.62 4.68
CA ARG A 53 9.27 -2.20 4.59
C ARG A 53 10.21 -3.37 4.32
N ARG A 54 10.04 -4.49 5.04
CA ARG A 54 10.86 -5.71 4.84
C ARG A 54 10.69 -6.31 3.45
N ALA A 55 9.47 -6.35 2.91
CA ALA A 55 9.21 -6.87 1.58
C ALA A 55 9.87 -6.00 0.50
N THR A 56 9.73 -4.68 0.61
CA THR A 56 10.37 -3.72 -0.29
C THR A 56 11.90 -3.78 -0.21
N ALA A 57 12.48 -3.86 0.99
CA ALA A 57 13.92 -3.99 1.17
C ALA A 57 14.49 -5.24 0.47
N ARG A 58 13.78 -6.37 0.54
CA ARG A 58 14.14 -7.59 -0.22
C ARG A 58 14.01 -7.39 -1.73
N MET A 59 12.95 -6.71 -2.18
CA MET A 59 12.73 -6.43 -3.61
C MET A 59 13.86 -5.56 -4.19
N LEU A 60 14.34 -4.58 -3.42
CA LEU A 60 15.35 -3.61 -3.84
C LEU A 60 16.78 -4.00 -3.44
N SER A 61 16.98 -5.09 -2.71
CA SER A 61 18.27 -5.54 -2.18
C SER A 61 18.99 -4.48 -1.32
N CYS A 62 18.27 -3.85 -0.39
CA CYS A 62 18.81 -2.82 0.52
C CYS A 62 18.47 -3.10 2.00
N GLY A 63 18.92 -2.23 2.91
CA GLY A 63 18.55 -2.26 4.32
C GLY A 63 17.09 -1.88 4.56
N ILE A 64 16.50 -2.32 5.67
CA ILE A 64 15.13 -1.90 6.04
C ILE A 64 15.09 -0.43 6.44
N GLU A 65 16.18 0.05 7.03
CA GLU A 65 16.47 1.43 7.39
C GLU A 65 16.45 2.38 6.18
N ASP A 66 16.75 1.87 4.99
CA ASP A 66 16.75 2.63 3.73
C ASP A 66 15.35 2.76 3.10
N VAL A 67 14.34 2.06 3.64
CA VAL A 67 12.98 2.04 3.09
C VAL A 67 12.04 2.86 3.96
N CYS A 68 11.45 3.90 3.38
CA CYS A 68 10.24 4.55 3.87
C CYS A 68 9.00 4.06 3.10
N VAL A 69 7.83 4.15 3.72
CA VAL A 69 6.54 3.84 3.10
C VAL A 69 5.70 5.09 3.12
N GLY A 70 5.10 5.42 1.98
CA GLY A 70 4.20 6.56 1.82
C GLY A 70 2.97 6.18 1.01
N SER A 71 2.07 7.13 0.89
CA SER A 71 0.80 6.98 0.16
C SER A 71 0.97 7.07 -1.35
N SER A 72 1.98 7.81 -1.83
CA SER A 72 2.24 8.01 -3.25
C SER A 72 3.66 8.50 -3.52
N ALA A 73 4.09 8.39 -4.77
CA ALA A 73 5.37 8.97 -5.20
C ALA A 73 5.42 10.49 -4.97
N THR A 74 4.31 11.20 -5.24
CA THR A 74 4.22 12.65 -5.05
C THR A 74 4.37 13.04 -3.59
N GLU A 75 3.71 12.33 -2.67
CA GLU A 75 3.80 12.61 -1.23
C GLU A 75 5.23 12.41 -0.71
N LEU A 76 5.91 11.33 -1.11
CA LEU A 76 7.31 11.10 -0.73
C LEU A 76 8.26 12.16 -1.31
N LEU A 77 8.06 12.58 -2.57
CA LEU A 77 8.83 13.67 -3.19
C LEU A 77 8.62 14.99 -2.46
N CYS A 78 7.38 15.31 -2.08
CA CYS A 78 7.08 16.49 -1.27
C CYS A 78 7.72 16.40 0.12
N SER A 79 7.66 15.24 0.78
CA SER A 79 8.32 15.04 2.08
C SER A 79 9.82 15.29 2.01
N LEU A 80 10.48 14.84 0.94
CA LEU A 80 11.91 15.10 0.73
C LEU A 80 12.18 16.58 0.46
N ALA A 81 11.37 17.21 -0.40
CA ALA A 81 11.54 18.61 -0.77
C ALA A 81 11.41 19.58 0.42
N TRP A 82 10.57 19.24 1.40
CA TRP A 82 10.41 20.03 2.64
C TRP A 82 11.41 19.69 3.74
N ALA A 83 12.17 18.59 3.61
CA ALA A 83 13.13 18.15 4.61
C ALA A 83 14.56 18.67 4.36
N ILE A 84 14.82 19.29 3.21
CA ILE A 84 16.10 19.88 2.79
C ILE A 84 16.02 21.41 2.72
#